data_AF-A0A4P8EF88-F1
#
_entry.id   AF-A0A4P8EF88-F1
#
_cell.length_a   1.000
_cell.length_b   1.000
_cell.length_c   1.000
_cell.angle_alpha   90.00
_cell.angle_beta   90.00
_cell.angle_gamma   90.00
#
_symmetry.space_group_name_H-M   'P 1'
#
loop_
_entity.id
_entity.type
_entity.pdbx_description
1 polymer ?
#
loop_
_entity_poly.entity_id
_entity_poly.type
_entity_poly.pdbx_seq_one_letter_code
_entity_poly.pdbx_strand_id
1 'polypeptide(L)' 'MTLPLRLPAPWPADRLAEARAVIANVAHHSDHLIRLACNVLVSHGETAGERKDARALLLVIDARRPIRQAQREGNREVGQ' A
#
# COMPACT_ATOMS: atom_id res chain seq x y z
N MET A 1 22.54 -26.52 -26.62
CA MET A 1 21.87 -25.21 -26.80
C MET A 1 21.29 -24.81 -25.46
N THR A 2 21.95 -23.90 -24.74
CA THR A 2 21.47 -23.37 -23.45
C THR A 2 20.55 -22.18 -23.72
N LEU A 3 19.25 -22.32 -23.44
CA LEU A 3 18.31 -21.22 -23.51
C LEU A 3 18.66 -20.18 -22.44
N PRO A 4 18.70 -18.87 -22.76
CA PRO A 4 18.95 -17.85 -21.76
C PRO A 4 17.78 -17.86 -20.76
N LEU A 5 18.09 -18.04 -19.48
CA LEU A 5 17.13 -17.84 -18.40
C LEU A 5 16.63 -16.40 -18.49
N ARG A 6 15.36 -16.24 -18.87
CA ARG A 6 14.72 -14.93 -18.91
C ARG A 6 14.47 -14.49 -17.48
N LEU A 7 15.44 -13.79 -16.90
CA LEU A 7 15.29 -13.14 -15.60
C LEU A 7 14.15 -12.11 -15.69
N PRO A 8 13.32 -11.98 -14.65
CA PRO A 8 12.33 -10.91 -14.58
C PRO A 8 13.05 -9.55 -14.71
N ALA A 9 12.50 -8.66 -15.54
CA ALA A 9 13.00 -7.29 -15.60
C ALA A 9 12.85 -6.62 -14.22
N PRO A 10 13.82 -5.80 -13.79
CA PRO A 10 13.71 -5.09 -12.53
C PRO A 10 12.48 -4.15 -12.56
N TRP A 11 11.82 -4.03 -11.41
CA TRP A 11 10.69 -3.11 -11.27
C TRP A 11 11.17 -1.65 -11.49
N PRO A 12 10.39 -0.79 -12.16
CA PRO A 12 10.84 0.58 -12.44
C PRO A 12 11.11 1.39 -11.16
N ALA A 13 12.27 2.05 -11.09
CA ALA A 13 12.68 2.86 -9.94
C ALA A 13 11.71 4.03 -9.67
N ASP A 14 11.19 4.67 -10.73
CA ASP A 14 10.22 5.75 -10.61
C ASP A 14 8.93 5.32 -9.90
N ARG A 15 8.52 4.07 -10.11
CA ARG A 15 7.33 3.51 -9.43
C ARG A 15 7.59 3.24 -7.96
N LEU A 16 8.82 2.88 -7.58
CA LEU A 16 9.21 2.80 -6.17
C LEU A 16 9.26 4.19 -5.52
N ALA A 17 9.81 5.18 -6.21
CA ALA A 17 9.83 6.56 -5.74
C ALA A 17 8.41 7.13 -5.55
N GLU A 18 7.51 6.89 -6.50
CA GLU A 18 6.10 7.28 -6.42
C GLU A 18 5.40 6.61 -5.22
N ALA A 19 5.62 5.30 -5.02
CA ALA A 19 5.08 4.60 -3.86
C ALA A 19 5.60 5.20 -2.53
N ARG A 20 6.90 5.50 -2.44
CA ARG A 20 7.51 6.15 -1.27
C ARG A 20 6.92 7.54 -1.01
N ALA A 21 6.70 8.33 -2.06
CA ALA A 21 6.08 9.65 -1.94
C ALA A 21 4.65 9.58 -1.39
N VAL A 22 3.87 8.58 -1.83
CA VAL A 22 2.53 8.32 -1.29
C VAL A 22 2.59 7.95 0.20
N ILE A 23 3.51 7.08 0.61
CA ILE A 23 3.63 6.69 2.03
C ILE A 23 4.10 7.86 2.89
N ALA A 24 5.02 8.68 2.39
CA ALA A 24 5.48 9.88 3.11
C ALA A 24 4.33 10.88 3.38
N ASN A 25 3.30 10.87 2.53
CA ASN A 25 2.15 11.76 2.64
C ASN A 25 0.84 11.03 2.99
N VAL A 26 0.93 9.93 3.75
CA VAL A 26 -0.18 9.01 4.07
C VAL A 26 -1.44 9.69 4.62
N ALA A 27 -1.31 10.81 5.34
CA ALA A 27 -2.44 11.54 5.92
C ALA A 27 -3.36 12.18 4.86
N HIS A 28 -2.83 12.47 3.67
CA HIS A 28 -3.53 13.19 2.60
C HIS A 28 -4.00 12.25 1.46
N HIS A 29 -3.74 10.96 1.58
CA HIS A 29 -4.09 9.98 0.54
C HIS A 29 -5.19 9.02 1.01
N SER A 30 -5.93 8.46 0.05
CA SER A 30 -6.97 7.48 0.34
C SER A 30 -6.37 6.15 0.77
N ASP A 31 -7.07 5.41 1.63
CA ASP A 31 -6.68 4.06 2.06
C ASP A 31 -6.45 3.10 0.87
N HIS A 32 -7.11 3.36 -0.26
CA HIS A 32 -6.89 2.61 -1.51
C HIS A 32 -5.52 2.91 -2.13
N LEU A 33 -5.15 4.19 -2.26
CA LEU A 33 -3.85 4.60 -2.81
C LEU A 33 -2.71 4.12 -1.90
N ILE A 34 -2.89 4.25 -0.59
CA ILE A 34 -1.93 3.79 0.42
C ILE A 34 -1.72 2.27 0.30
N ARG A 35 -2.80 1.50 0.14
CA ARG A 35 -2.71 0.05 -0.06
C ARG A 35 -1.95 -0.32 -1.33
N LEU A 36 -2.21 0.37 -2.44
CA LEU A 36 -1.50 0.15 -3.69
C LEU A 36 -0.01 0.41 -3.53
N ALA A 37 0.36 1.55 -2.94
CA ALA A 37 1.76 1.90 -2.67
C ALA A 37 2.43 0.87 -1.75
N CYS A 38 1.76 0.44 -0.67
CA CYS A 38 2.30 -0.61 0.19
C CYS A 38 2.52 -1.93 -0.56
N ASN A 39 1.60 -2.36 -1.42
CA ASN A 39 1.77 -3.60 -2.19
C ASN A 39 2.99 -3.55 -3.13
N VAL A 40 3.24 -2.37 -3.73
CA VAL A 40 4.45 -2.14 -4.53
C VAL A 40 5.70 -2.30 -3.65
N LEU A 41 5.74 -1.64 -2.49
CA LEU A 41 6.89 -1.70 -1.59
C LEU A 41 7.10 -3.08 -0.97
N VAL A 42 6.04 -3.83 -0.66
CA VAL A 42 6.15 -5.21 -0.17
C VAL A 42 6.80 -6.14 -1.19
N SER A 43 6.43 -5.98 -2.47
CA SER A 43 6.85 -6.88 -3.55
C SER A 43 8.19 -6.49 -4.15
N HIS A 44 8.49 -5.18 -4.20
CA HIS A 44 9.60 -4.63 -4.97
C HIS A 44 10.49 -3.68 -4.16
N GLY A 45 10.17 -3.40 -2.89
CA GLY A 45 10.98 -2.54 -2.03
C GLY A 45 12.41 -3.07 -1.90
N GLU A 46 13.37 -2.17 -1.87
CA GLU A 46 14.80 -2.49 -1.94
C GLU A 46 15.27 -3.16 -0.66
N THR A 47 14.84 -2.64 0.49
CA THR A 47 15.30 -3.09 1.80
C THR A 47 14.29 -4.00 2.48
N ALA A 48 14.79 -4.94 3.30
CA ALA A 48 13.92 -5.77 4.13
C ALA A 48 13.11 -4.95 5.15
N GLY A 49 13.68 -3.84 5.64
CA GLY A 49 13.00 -2.89 6.52
C GLY A 49 11.81 -2.23 5.85
N GLU A 50 12.01 -1.65 4.67
CA GLU A 50 10.94 -1.06 3.86
C GLU A 50 9.80 -2.05 3.60
N ARG A 51 10.14 -3.29 3.21
CA ARG A 51 9.13 -4.34 3.00
C ARG A 51 8.36 -4.67 4.29
N LYS A 52 9.03 -4.66 5.45
CA LYS A 52 8.42 -4.93 6.75
C LYS A 52 7.49 -3.79 7.17
N ASP A 53 7.92 -2.54 7.01
CA ASP A 53 7.13 -1.37 7.39
C ASP A 53 5.89 -1.23 6.50
N ALA A 54 6.01 -1.51 5.19
CA ALA A 54 4.87 -1.56 4.28
C ALA A 54 3.83 -2.63 4.67
N ARG A 55 4.26 -3.81 5.12
CA ARG A 55 3.37 -4.86 5.67
C ARG A 55 2.67 -4.40 6.95
N ALA A 56 3.40 -3.73 7.86
CA ALA A 56 2.82 -3.21 9.08
C ALA A 56 1.75 -2.14 8.79
N LEU A 57 2.02 -1.24 7.85
CA LEU A 57 1.05 -0.22 7.45
C LEU A 57 -0.20 -0.81 6.79
N LEU A 58 -0.07 -1.87 5.98
CA LEU A 58 -1.23 -2.60 5.44
C LEU A 58 -2.14 -3.12 6.55
N LEU A 59 -1.56 -3.73 7.59
CA LEU A 59 -2.32 -4.20 8.75
C LEU A 59 -3.10 -3.07 9.43
N VAL A 60 -2.46 -1.92 9.63
CA VAL A 60 -3.10 -0.73 10.23
C VAL A 60 -4.26 -0.24 9.35
N ILE A 61 -4.07 -0.15 8.03
CA ILE A 61 -5.12 0.29 7.11
C ILE A 61 -6.29 -0.71 7.04
N ASP A 62 -6.00 -2.01 7.09
CA ASP A 62 -7.04 -3.05 7.15
C ASP A 62 -7.89 -2.95 8.41
N ALA A 63 -7.25 -2.71 9.57
CA ALA A 63 -7.96 -2.52 10.84
C ALA A 63 -8.83 -1.25 10.87
N ARG A 64 -8.54 -0.24 10.05
CA ARG A 64 -9.33 1.01 9.97
C ARG A 64 -10.63 0.85 9.17
N ARG A 65 -10.73 -0.13 8.26
CA ARG A 65 -11.92 -0.31 7.42
C ARG A 65 -13.20 -0.60 8.22
N PRO A 66 -13.23 -1.54 9.18
CA PRO A 66 -14.42 -1.81 9.98
C PRO A 66 -14.91 -0.57 10.73
N ILE A 67 -13.99 0.21 11.30
CA ILE A 67 -14.30 1.42 12.07
C ILE A 67 -15.00 2.46 11.18
N ARG A 68 -14.48 2.69 9.96
CA ARG A 68 -15.09 3.66 9.03
C ARG A 68 -16.43 3.19 8.46
N GLN A 69 -16.61 1.87 8.26
CA GLN A 69 -17.88 1.32 7.80
C GLN A 69 -18.97 1.51 8.87
N ALA A 70 -18.66 1.16 10.12
CA ALA A 70 -19.55 1.38 11.26
C ALA A 70 -19.91 2.88 11.45
N GLN A 71 -18.95 3.79 11.32
CA GLN A 71 -19.21 5.23 11.40
C GLN A 71 -20.12 5.75 10.28
N ARG A 72 -19.97 5.24 9.04
CA ARG A 72 -20.83 5.62 7.92
C ARG A 72 -22.26 5.12 8.08
N GLU A 73 -22.45 3.94 8.67
CA GLU A 73 -23.77 3.38 8.96
C GLU A 73 -24.45 4.16 10.09
N GLY A 74 -23.77 4.38 11.21
CA GLY A 74 -24.32 5.20 12.31
C GLY A 74 -24.66 6.64 11.89
N ASN A 75 -23.87 7.27 11.03
CA ASN A 75 -24.18 8.62 10.53
C ASN A 75 -25.40 8.67 9.58
N ARG A 76 -25.84 7.54 9.01
CA ARG A 76 -27.06 7.46 8.18
C ARG A 76 -28.32 7.29 9.02
N GLU A 77 -28.21 6.79 10.24
CA GLU A 77 -29.33 6.57 11.15
C GLU A 77 -29.70 7.84 11.93
N VAL A 78 -28.75 8.76 12.17
CA VAL A 78 -28.99 10.03 12.89
C VAL A 78 -29.57 11.12 11.98
N GLY A 79 -29.68 10.88 10.67
CA GLY A 79 -30.14 11.85 9.68
C GLY A 79 -31.54 11.62 9.10
N GLN A 80 -32.35 10.74 9.71
CA GLN A 80 -33.76 10.48 9.32
C GLN A 80 -34.74 10.98 10.38
#